data_AF-A0A0D6Q197-F1
#
_entry.id   AF-A0A0D6Q197-F1
#
_cell.length_a   1.000
_cell.length_b   1.000
_cell.length_c   1.000
_cell.angle_alpha   90.00
_cell.angle_beta   90.00
_cell.angle_gamma   90.00
#
_symmetry.space_group_name_H-M   'P 1'
#
loop_
_entity.id
_entity.type
_entity.pdbx_description
1 polymer ?
#
loop_
_entity_poly.entity_id
_entity_poly.type
_entity_poly.pdbx_seq_one_letter_code
_entity_poly.pdbx_strand_id
1 'polypeptide(L)'
;MSSIPSFPERGEYALNWQQQTAQHLRNALHTLAQDMDMTDEVTMEIKGQWMGVVYWLADFTAKMEATAQEDAEAVKVGGYKK
;
A
#
# COMPACT_ATOMS: atom_id res chain seq x y z
N MET A 1 16.05 16.63 18.28
CA MET A 1 16.20 17.30 16.98
C MET A 1 15.89 16.26 15.92
N SER A 2 14.78 16.41 15.19
CA SER A 2 14.42 15.49 14.10
C SER A 2 15.04 16.07 12.83
N SER A 3 16.12 15.44 12.36
CA SER A 3 16.81 15.83 11.13
C SER A 3 15.87 15.57 9.96
N ILE A 4 15.60 16.59 9.16
CA ILE A 4 14.88 16.43 7.89
C ILE A 4 15.78 15.58 6.99
N PRO A 5 15.38 14.36 6.58
CA PRO A 5 16.22 13.53 5.72
C PRO A 5 16.49 14.23 4.40
N SER A 6 17.73 14.09 3.92
CA SER A 6 18.22 14.74 2.70
C SER A 6 17.52 14.19 1.44
N PHE A 7 17.54 14.95 0.35
CA PHE A 7 16.80 14.63 -0.88
C PHE A 7 17.05 13.22 -1.45
N PRO A 8 18.29 12.68 -1.47
CA PRO A 8 18.56 11.31 -1.90
C PRO A 8 17.94 10.27 -0.97
N GLU A 9 18.03 10.49 0.35
CA GLU A 9 17.51 9.58 1.38
C GLU A 9 15.97 9.51 1.36
N ARG A 10 15.29 10.62 1.00
CA ARG A 10 13.83 10.62 0.80
C ARG A 10 13.39 9.94 -0.49
N GLY A 11 14.13 10.11 -1.58
CA GLY A 11 13.85 9.41 -2.84
C GLY A 11 14.02 7.90 -2.69
N GLU A 12 15.09 7.47 -2.03
CA GLU A 12 15.33 6.06 -1.72
C GLU A 12 14.30 5.52 -0.72
N TYR A 13 13.90 6.31 0.29
CA TYR A 13 12.81 5.97 1.19
C TYR A 13 11.47 5.79 0.45
N ALA A 14 11.08 6.72 -0.42
CA ALA A 14 9.83 6.66 -1.17
C ALA A 14 9.78 5.45 -2.12
N LEU A 15 10.88 5.18 -2.83
CA LEU A 15 11.00 4.02 -3.72
C LEU A 15 10.98 2.69 -2.94
N ASN A 16 11.69 2.61 -1.83
CA ASN A 16 11.69 1.42 -0.97
C ASN A 16 10.30 1.19 -0.35
N TRP A 17 9.65 2.26 0.10
CA TRP A 17 8.28 2.20 0.62
C TRP A 17 7.30 1.74 -0.46
N GLN A 18 7.35 2.31 -1.66
CA GLN A 18 6.53 1.87 -2.80
C GLN A 18 6.76 0.39 -3.14
N GLN A 19 8.02 -0.06 -3.19
CA GLN A 19 8.36 -1.45 -3.48
C GLN A 19 7.81 -2.41 -2.42
N GLN A 20 8.06 -2.14 -1.13
CA GLN A 20 7.57 -2.97 -0.03
C GLN A 20 6.04 -3.04 -0.05
N THR A 21 5.40 -1.90 -0.27
CA THR A 21 3.96 -1.76 -0.29
C THR A 21 3.33 -2.55 -1.45
N ALA A 22 3.91 -2.45 -2.66
CA ALA A 22 3.49 -3.25 -3.82
C ALA A 22 3.70 -4.76 -3.58
N GLN A 23 4.79 -5.15 -2.91
CA GLN A 23 5.04 -6.55 -2.54
C GLN A 23 3.98 -7.07 -1.55
N HIS A 24 3.61 -6.28 -0.54
CA HIS A 24 2.55 -6.65 0.41
C HIS A 24 1.20 -6.84 -0.28
N LEU A 25 0.82 -5.92 -1.16
CA LEU A 25 -0.40 -6.03 -1.97
C LEU A 25 -0.41 -7.31 -2.80
N ARG A 26 0.68 -7.56 -3.54
CA ARG A 26 0.81 -8.76 -4.37
C ARG A 26 0.68 -10.03 -3.55
N ASN A 27 1.34 -10.11 -2.39
CA ASN A 27 1.30 -11.29 -1.53
C ASN A 27 -0.11 -11.53 -0.97
N ALA A 28 -0.80 -10.48 -0.50
CA ALA A 28 -2.17 -10.58 0.00
C ALA A 28 -3.15 -11.07 -1.08
N LEU A 29 -3.01 -10.54 -2.31
CA LEU A 29 -3.81 -10.99 -3.47
C LEU A 29 -3.54 -12.45 -3.84
N HIS A 30 -2.28 -12.88 -3.84
CA HIS A 30 -1.94 -14.29 -4.10
C HIS A 30 -2.52 -15.22 -3.03
N THR A 31 -2.41 -14.86 -1.74
CA THR A 31 -2.98 -15.65 -0.65
C THR A 31 -4.49 -15.72 -0.77
N LEU A 32 -5.18 -14.61 -1.04
CA LEU A 32 -6.63 -14.60 -1.24
C LEU A 32 -7.04 -15.47 -2.43
N ALA A 33 -6.36 -15.35 -3.56
CA ALA A 33 -6.65 -16.16 -4.74
C ALA A 33 -6.43 -17.65 -4.48
N GLN A 34 -5.36 -18.02 -3.77
CA GLN A 34 -5.08 -19.41 -3.40
C GLN A 34 -6.15 -19.95 -2.44
N ASP A 35 -6.57 -19.16 -1.45
CA ASP A 35 -7.62 -19.55 -0.52
C ASP A 35 -8.96 -19.76 -1.23
N MET A 36 -9.29 -18.90 -2.20
CA MET A 36 -10.46 -19.06 -3.06
C MET A 36 -10.40 -20.31 -3.93
N ASP A 37 -9.23 -20.64 -4.49
CA ASP A 37 -9.03 -21.83 -5.33
C ASP A 37 -9.10 -23.14 -4.52
N MET A 38 -8.64 -23.11 -3.27
CA MET A 38 -8.67 -24.28 -2.37
C MET A 38 -10.01 -24.48 -1.67
N THR A 39 -10.95 -23.54 -1.80
CA THR A 39 -12.25 -23.62 -1.14
C THR A 39 -13.31 -24.24 -2.06
N ASP A 40 -13.66 -25.50 -1.78
CA ASP A 40 -14.67 -26.24 -2.55
C ASP A 40 -16.11 -25.73 -2.31
N GLU A 41 -16.45 -25.38 -1.07
CA GLU A 41 -17.78 -24.88 -0.69
C GLU A 41 -17.70 -23.51 0.00
N VAL A 42 -18.34 -22.50 -0.61
CA VAL A 42 -18.32 -21.13 -0.10
C VAL A 42 -19.45 -20.93 0.93
N THR A 43 -19.07 -20.84 2.20
CA THR A 43 -20.00 -20.45 3.28
C THR A 43 -20.09 -18.92 3.42
N MET A 44 -21.09 -18.43 4.14
CA MET A 44 -21.22 -17.00 4.44
C MET A 44 -20.07 -16.46 5.31
N GLU A 45 -19.49 -17.30 6.16
CA GLU A 45 -18.34 -16.93 6.97
C GLU A 45 -17.10 -16.72 6.10
N ILE A 46 -16.80 -17.67 5.20
CA ILE A 46 -15.67 -17.58 4.25
C ILE A 46 -15.84 -16.36 3.34
N LYS A 47 -17.05 -16.14 2.82
CA LYS A 47 -17.36 -14.94 2.04
C LYS A 47 -17.11 -13.66 2.84
N GLY A 48 -17.47 -13.65 4.12
CA GLY A 48 -17.19 -12.53 5.02
C GLY A 48 -15.69 -12.26 5.20
N GLN A 49 -14.88 -13.31 5.33
CA GLN A 49 -13.42 -13.20 5.44
C GLN A 49 -12.80 -12.65 4.14
N TRP A 50 -13.18 -13.17 2.98
CA TRP A 50 -12.71 -12.65 1.69
C TRP A 50 -13.08 -11.19 1.49
N MET A 51 -14.34 -10.81 1.78
CA MET A 51 -14.77 -9.42 1.75
C MET A 51 -13.96 -8.55 2.71
N GLY A 52 -13.65 -9.05 3.91
CA GLY A 52 -12.79 -8.36 4.87
C GLY A 52 -11.39 -8.07 4.31
N VAL A 53 -10.76 -9.04 3.64
CA VAL A 53 -9.47 -8.84 2.97
C VAL A 53 -9.59 -7.80 1.85
N VAL A 54 -10.65 -7.86 1.05
CA VAL A 54 -10.90 -6.89 -0.04
C VAL A 54 -11.08 -5.47 0.51
N TYR A 55 -11.85 -5.28 1.59
CA TYR A 55 -12.00 -3.98 2.23
C TYR A 55 -10.68 -3.47 2.81
N TRP A 56 -9.92 -4.35 3.46
CA TRP A 56 -8.59 -3.99 3.96
C TRP A 56 -7.65 -3.55 2.82
N LEU A 57 -7.67 -4.25 1.68
CA LEU A 57 -6.90 -3.86 0.49
C LEU A 57 -7.33 -2.49 -0.03
N ALA A 58 -8.64 -2.22 -0.11
CA ALA A 58 -9.16 -0.93 -0.53
C ALA A 58 -8.67 0.21 0.39
N ASP A 59 -8.84 0.06 1.70
CA ASP A 59 -8.38 1.04 2.70
C ASP A 59 -6.87 1.26 2.64
N PHE A 60 -6.11 0.19 2.45
CA PHE A 60 -4.66 0.25 2.33
C PHE A 60 -4.24 1.02 1.06
N THR A 61 -4.87 0.74 -0.09
CA THR A 61 -4.59 1.47 -1.34
C THR A 61 -4.99 2.94 -1.27
N ALA A 62 -6.09 3.28 -0.58
CA ALA A 62 -6.49 4.67 -0.36
C ALA A 62 -5.45 5.44 0.47
N LYS A 63 -4.85 4.80 1.49
CA LYS A 63 -3.73 5.40 2.25
C LYS A 63 -2.51 5.62 1.37
N MET A 64 -2.22 4.69 0.46
CA MET A 64 -1.12 4.87 -0.49
C MET A 64 -1.35 6.05 -1.43
N GLU A 65 -2.58 6.18 -1.95
CA GLU A 65 -2.95 7.28 -2.83
C GLU A 65 -2.80 8.63 -2.11
N ALA A 66 -3.25 8.72 -0.86
CA ALA A 66 -3.08 9.92 -0.05
C ALA A 66 -1.60 10.29 0.14
N THR A 67 -0.74 9.33 0.51
CA THR A 67 0.71 9.58 0.67
C THR A 67 1.36 9.98 -0.65
N ALA A 68 1.02 9.32 -1.76
CA ALA A 68 1.53 9.67 -3.07
C ALA A 68 1.09 11.08 -3.52
N GLN A 69 -0.14 11.48 -3.18
CA GLN A 69 -0.66 12.82 -3.43
C GLN A 69 0.08 13.87 -2.59
N GLU A 70 0.31 13.61 -1.30
CA GLU A 70 1.11 14.48 -0.42
C GLU A 70 2.53 14.68 -0.97
N ASP A 71 3.19 13.60 -1.40
CA ASP A 71 4.53 13.66 -2.02
C ASP A 71 4.50 14.46 -3.34
N ALA A 72 3.50 14.24 -4.19
CA ALA A 72 3.35 14.95 -5.46
C ALA A 72 3.07 16.45 -5.25
N GLU A 73 2.28 16.80 -4.24
CA GLU A 73 2.03 18.19 -3.85
C GLU A 73 3.29 18.84 -3.30
N ALA A 74 4.03 18.18 -2.41
CA ALA A 74 5.29 18.69 -1.88
C ALA A 74 6.28 19.08 -2.99
N VAL A 75 6.39 18.25 -4.04
CA VAL A 75 7.21 18.54 -5.23
C VAL A 75 6.70 19.75 -6.02
N LYS A 76 5.38 19.93 -6.15
CA LYS A 76 4.76 21.03 -6.91
C LYS A 76 4.90 22.39 -6.25
N VAL A 77 4.85 22.49 -4.91
CA VAL A 77 4.91 23.79 -4.19
C VAL A 77 6.34 24.39 -4.13
N GLY A 78 7.28 23.86 -4.90
CA GLY A 78 8.70 24.26 -4.82
C GLY A 78 9.39 23.81 -3.53
N GLY A 79 8.78 22.88 -2.79
CA GLY A 79 9.43 22.13 -1.73
C GLY A 79 10.26 21.00 -2.36
N TYR A 80 11.56 20.88 -2.13
CA TYR A 80 12.36 21.42 -1.06
C TYR A 80 13.47 22.31 -1.63
N LYS A 81 13.49 23.60 -1.22
CA LYS A 81 14.68 24.45 -1.45
C LYS A 81 15.91 23.68 -0.98
N LYS A 82 16.89 23.57 -1.89
CA LYS A 82 18.20 22.90 -1.76
C LYS A 82 18.79 22.91 -0.36
#